data_AF-A0A553DMS1-F1
#
_entry.id   AF-A0A553DMS1-F1
#
_cell.length_a   1.000
_cell.length_b   1.000
_cell.length_c   1.000
_cell.angle_alpha   90.00
_cell.angle_beta   90.00
_cell.angle_gamma   90.00
#
_symmetry.space_group_name_H-M   'P 1'
#
loop_
_entity.id
_entity.type
_entity.pdbx_description
1 polymer ?
#
loop_
_entity_poly.entity_id
_entity_poly.type
_entity_poly.pdbx_seq_one_letter_code
_entity_poly.pdbx_strand_id
1 'polypeptide(L)'
;MREVKQLLKELIPPDDYQHRNGFSNEHIILSLSEVEKVEVEQNLIEMLKKNGDTLIGETLAIMKSKNSLPTLKKTLELTKNPSAKIIWASYINEIKGGDEEMKNIALNEFENVKEKYTLISTFHYLSSLNSPEIKEKIRTYINHKDYLIAYNARTSLGIDTKDLIAREREREKNKSKWWQFWKH
;
A
#
# COMPACT_ATOMS: atom_id res chain seq x y z
N MET A 1 -23.73 -0.40 21.65
CA MET A 1 -23.58 -0.43 20.19
C MET A 1 -23.37 1.00 19.75
N ARG A 2 -22.26 1.30 19.09
CA ARG A 2 -21.98 2.65 18.58
C ARG A 2 -22.84 2.94 17.37
N GLU A 3 -23.06 4.21 17.05
CA GLU A 3 -23.80 4.59 15.86
C GLU A 3 -22.95 4.33 14.60
N VAL A 4 -23.48 3.55 13.64
CA VAL A 4 -22.75 3.17 12.40
C VAL A 4 -22.25 4.38 11.62
N LYS A 5 -23.05 5.45 11.55
CA LYS A 5 -22.63 6.68 10.85
C LYS A 5 -21.40 7.32 11.47
N GLN A 6 -21.26 7.25 12.79
CA GLN A 6 -20.07 7.75 13.48
C GLN A 6 -18.89 6.82 13.21
N LEU A 7 -19.08 5.51 13.33
CA LEU A 7 -18.05 4.51 13.02
C LEU A 7 -17.49 4.67 11.61
N LEU A 8 -18.34 4.88 10.60
CA LEU A 8 -17.89 5.05 9.22
C LEU A 8 -17.02 6.30 9.03
N LYS A 9 -17.30 7.39 9.76
CA LYS A 9 -16.48 8.61 9.70
C LYS A 9 -15.13 8.43 10.40
N GLU A 10 -15.10 7.63 11.47
CA GLU A 10 -13.86 7.30 12.17
C GLU A 10 -13.01 6.32 11.36
N LEU A 11 -13.63 5.37 10.66
CA LEU A 11 -12.94 4.39 9.81
C LEU A 11 -12.43 5.00 8.51
N ILE A 12 -13.26 5.84 7.86
CA ILE A 12 -13.00 6.42 6.54
C ILE A 12 -13.08 7.95 6.67
N PRO A 13 -12.00 8.61 7.13
CA PRO A 13 -11.91 10.06 7.15
C PRO A 13 -11.95 10.65 5.72
N PRO A 14 -12.15 11.97 5.56
CA PRO A 14 -12.16 12.64 4.26
C PRO A 14 -10.97 12.27 3.36
N ASP A 15 -11.20 12.24 2.05
CA ASP A 15 -10.19 11.88 1.04
C ASP A 15 -9.24 13.04 0.72
N ASP A 16 -8.50 13.45 1.73
CA ASP A 16 -7.43 14.42 1.58
C ASP A 16 -6.23 14.07 2.46
N TYR A 17 -5.10 14.68 2.09
CA TYR A 17 -3.83 14.44 2.75
C TYR A 17 -3.83 14.81 4.24
N GLN A 18 -4.55 15.87 4.64
CA GLN A 18 -4.53 16.37 6.02
C GLN A 18 -5.16 15.36 6.98
N HIS A 19 -6.19 14.65 6.53
CA HIS A 19 -6.88 13.66 7.35
C HIS A 19 -6.28 12.25 7.24
N ARG A 20 -5.61 11.91 6.13
CA ARG A 20 -5.15 10.54 5.85
C ARG A 20 -3.66 10.30 6.01
N ASN A 21 -2.83 11.35 6.08
CA ASN A 21 -1.39 11.16 6.23
C ASN A 21 -1.04 10.54 7.59
N GLY A 22 -0.51 9.32 7.58
CA GLY A 22 -0.18 8.57 8.80
C GLY A 22 -1.39 7.99 9.53
N PHE A 23 -2.57 7.99 8.90
CA PHE A 23 -3.79 7.43 9.46
C PHE A 23 -3.77 5.89 9.42
N SER A 24 -4.30 5.27 10.47
CA SER A 24 -4.63 3.84 10.49
C SER A 24 -5.91 3.62 11.30
N ASN A 25 -6.83 2.85 10.73
CA ASN A 25 -8.10 2.49 11.37
C ASN A 25 -8.10 1.08 11.97
N GLU A 26 -6.96 0.39 11.97
CA GLU A 26 -6.86 -0.99 12.44
C GLU A 26 -7.34 -1.17 13.88
N HIS A 27 -6.96 -0.25 14.77
CA HIS A 27 -7.41 -0.25 16.17
C HIS A 27 -8.94 -0.12 16.31
N ILE A 28 -9.59 0.63 15.41
CA ILE A 28 -11.05 0.78 15.39
C ILE A 28 -11.67 -0.54 14.96
N ILE A 29 -11.16 -1.14 13.88
CA ILE A 29 -11.63 -2.43 13.34
C ILE A 29 -11.54 -3.53 14.40
N LEU A 30 -10.42 -3.62 15.11
CA LEU A 30 -10.20 -4.59 16.19
C LEU A 30 -11.14 -4.38 17.39
N SER A 31 -11.67 -3.17 17.56
CA SER A 31 -12.63 -2.84 18.62
C SER A 31 -14.10 -3.10 18.27
N LEU A 32 -14.42 -3.45 17.01
CA LEU A 32 -15.80 -3.65 16.58
C LEU A 32 -16.39 -4.92 17.18
N SER A 33 -17.61 -4.81 17.72
CA SER A 33 -18.43 -5.99 18.02
C SER A 33 -18.87 -6.70 16.73
N GLU A 34 -19.25 -7.97 16.83
CA GLU A 34 -19.68 -8.75 15.64
C GLU A 34 -20.87 -8.11 14.91
N VAL A 35 -21.81 -7.50 15.65
CA VAL A 35 -22.94 -6.78 15.03
C VAL A 35 -22.45 -5.53 14.29
N GLU A 36 -21.58 -4.74 14.91
CA GLU A 36 -20.99 -3.55 14.27
C GLU A 36 -20.17 -3.92 13.03
N LYS A 37 -19.43 -5.04 13.06
CA LYS A 37 -18.65 -5.52 11.91
C LYS A 37 -19.55 -5.78 10.70
N VAL A 38 -20.67 -6.46 10.89
CA VAL A 38 -21.62 -6.77 9.80
C VAL A 38 -22.19 -5.48 9.20
N GLU A 39 -22.64 -4.55 10.05
CA GLU A 39 -23.23 -3.29 9.58
C GLU A 39 -22.20 -2.39 8.88
N VAL A 40 -20.99 -2.27 9.45
CA VAL A 40 -19.88 -1.53 8.86
C VAL A 40 -19.46 -2.14 7.52
N GLU A 41 -19.27 -3.47 7.46
CA GLU A 41 -18.89 -4.18 6.23
C GLU A 41 -19.85 -3.85 5.08
N GLN A 42 -21.16 -3.99 5.32
CA GLN A 42 -22.17 -3.70 4.30
C GLN A 42 -22.11 -2.25 3.81
N ASN A 43 -21.97 -1.29 4.73
CA ASN A 43 -21.88 0.12 4.37
C ASN A 43 -20.60 0.45 3.59
N LEU A 44 -19.46 -0.12 3.98
CA LEU A 44 -18.19 0.04 3.27
C LEU A 44 -18.27 -0.52 1.84
N ILE A 45 -18.91 -1.68 1.65
CA ILE A 45 -19.15 -2.24 0.31
C ILE A 45 -19.99 -1.29 -0.55
N GLU A 46 -21.06 -0.72 0.00
CA GLU A 46 -21.90 0.25 -0.72
C GLU A 46 -21.18 1.56 -1.01
N MET A 47 -20.30 2.02 -0.11
CA MET A 47 -19.46 3.20 -0.35
C MET A 47 -18.43 2.94 -1.45
N LEU A 48 -17.76 1.78 -1.43
CA LEU A 48 -16.77 1.40 -2.44
C LEU A 48 -17.35 1.39 -3.86
N LYS A 49 -18.59 0.91 -4.02
CA LYS A 49 -19.31 0.92 -5.32
C LYS A 49 -19.46 2.32 -5.91
N LYS A 50 -19.41 3.38 -5.08
CA LYS A 50 -19.66 4.77 -5.51
C LYS A 50 -18.40 5.52 -5.88
N ASN A 51 -17.29 5.36 -5.15
CA ASN A 51 -16.13 6.24 -5.30
C ASN A 51 -14.76 5.54 -5.40
N GLY A 52 -14.69 4.20 -5.37
CA GLY A 52 -13.43 3.48 -5.62
C GLY A 52 -12.29 3.87 -4.65
N ASP A 53 -12.62 4.31 -3.45
CA ASP A 53 -11.65 4.79 -2.46
C ASP A 53 -10.80 3.64 -1.93
N THR A 54 -9.48 3.75 -2.09
CA THR A 54 -8.52 2.69 -1.70
C THR A 54 -8.47 2.43 -0.20
N LEU A 55 -8.79 3.42 0.65
CA LEU A 55 -8.86 3.21 2.10
C LEU A 55 -10.04 2.31 2.49
N ILE A 56 -11.15 2.41 1.75
CA ILE A 56 -12.28 1.49 1.94
C ILE A 56 -11.86 0.06 1.57
N GLY A 57 -11.13 -0.09 0.47
CA GLY A 57 -10.54 -1.38 0.06
C GLY A 57 -9.64 -2.01 1.12
N GLU A 58 -8.72 -1.21 1.66
CA GLU A 58 -7.80 -1.62 2.73
C GLU A 58 -8.57 -2.06 3.98
N THR A 59 -9.55 -1.25 4.40
CA THR A 59 -10.39 -1.53 5.56
C THR A 59 -11.11 -2.87 5.41
N LEU A 60 -11.71 -3.13 4.24
CA LEU A 60 -12.37 -4.40 3.93
C LEU A 60 -11.38 -5.58 3.91
N ALA A 61 -10.13 -5.36 3.50
CA ALA A 61 -9.08 -6.36 3.53
C ALA A 61 -8.63 -6.71 4.96
N ILE A 62 -8.43 -5.70 5.82
CA ILE A 62 -8.13 -5.89 7.25
C ILE A 62 -9.26 -6.67 7.93
N MET A 63 -10.52 -6.34 7.60
CA MET A 63 -11.71 -7.04 8.10
C MET A 63 -11.88 -8.48 7.55
N LYS A 64 -11.06 -8.91 6.58
CA LYS A 64 -11.21 -10.20 5.87
C LYS A 64 -12.60 -10.39 5.24
N SER A 65 -13.17 -9.30 4.71
CA SER A 65 -14.53 -9.25 4.16
C SER A 65 -14.65 -10.08 2.87
N LYS A 66 -15.07 -11.34 2.98
CA LYS A 66 -15.37 -12.18 1.80
C LYS A 66 -16.53 -11.64 0.98
N ASN A 67 -17.49 -10.96 1.63
CA ASN A 67 -18.65 -10.36 0.97
C ASN A 67 -18.27 -9.21 0.03
N SER A 68 -17.13 -8.56 0.27
CA SER A 68 -16.64 -7.47 -0.59
C SER A 68 -16.00 -7.94 -1.89
N LEU A 69 -15.62 -9.22 -2.01
CA LEU A 69 -14.85 -9.75 -3.15
C LEU A 69 -15.47 -9.42 -4.53
N PRO A 70 -16.79 -9.54 -4.77
CA PRO A 70 -17.37 -9.17 -6.05
C PRO A 70 -17.18 -7.68 -6.38
N THR A 71 -17.30 -6.81 -5.38
CA THR A 71 -17.12 -5.37 -5.55
C THR A 71 -15.66 -5.03 -5.79
N LEU A 72 -14.73 -5.62 -5.03
CA LEU A 72 -13.29 -5.42 -5.21
C LEU A 72 -12.82 -5.89 -6.59
N LYS A 73 -13.29 -7.04 -7.07
CA LYS A 73 -12.97 -7.54 -8.42
C LYS A 73 -13.47 -6.59 -9.50
N LYS A 74 -14.71 -6.13 -9.39
CA LYS A 74 -15.25 -5.13 -10.32
C LYS A 74 -14.43 -3.84 -10.31
N THR A 75 -14.02 -3.36 -9.13
CA THR A 75 -13.15 -2.18 -9.01
C THR A 75 -11.79 -2.42 -9.67
N LEU A 76 -11.17 -3.60 -9.45
CA LEU A 76 -9.92 -4.00 -10.10
C LEU A 76 -10.04 -3.99 -11.63
N GLU A 77 -11.08 -4.61 -12.18
CA GLU A 77 -11.33 -4.69 -13.63
C GLU A 77 -11.51 -3.31 -14.28
N LEU A 78 -12.16 -2.38 -13.59
CA LEU A 78 -12.38 -1.02 -14.08
C LEU A 78 -11.16 -0.10 -13.91
N THR A 79 -10.22 -0.48 -13.04
CA THR A 79 -9.03 0.32 -12.75
C THR A 79 -8.04 0.25 -13.90
N LYS A 80 -7.62 1.41 -14.43
CA LYS A 80 -6.62 1.49 -15.52
C LYS A 80 -5.21 1.77 -15.02
N ASN A 81 -5.08 2.46 -13.89
CA ASN A 81 -3.79 2.83 -13.35
C ASN A 81 -3.05 1.58 -12.81
N PRO A 82 -1.81 1.30 -13.23
CA PRO A 82 -1.08 0.10 -12.83
C PRO A 82 -0.87 -0.06 -11.33
N SER A 83 -0.47 1.00 -10.62
CA SER A 83 -0.24 0.92 -9.18
C SER A 83 -1.55 0.70 -8.42
N ALA A 84 -2.63 1.36 -8.83
CA ALA A 84 -3.95 1.12 -8.27
C ALA A 84 -4.43 -0.34 -8.48
N LYS A 85 -4.17 -0.93 -9.66
CA LYS A 85 -4.47 -2.36 -9.88
C LYS A 85 -3.70 -3.27 -8.92
N ILE A 86 -2.42 -3.00 -8.67
CA ILE A 86 -1.60 -3.75 -7.71
C ILE A 86 -2.20 -3.64 -6.31
N ILE A 87 -2.62 -2.45 -5.90
CA ILE A 87 -3.29 -2.22 -4.61
C ILE A 87 -4.55 -3.09 -4.49
N TRP A 88 -5.46 -3.01 -5.46
CA TRP A 88 -6.69 -3.82 -5.45
C TRP A 88 -6.42 -5.33 -5.46
N ALA A 89 -5.44 -5.78 -6.26
CA ALA A 89 -5.03 -7.17 -6.30
C ALA A 89 -4.49 -7.63 -4.93
N SER A 90 -3.72 -6.78 -4.24
CA SER A 90 -3.20 -7.08 -2.90
C SER A 90 -4.33 -7.25 -1.87
N TYR A 91 -5.37 -6.41 -1.91
CA TYR A 91 -6.54 -6.53 -1.02
C TYR A 91 -7.32 -7.81 -1.26
N ILE A 92 -7.55 -8.18 -2.52
CA ILE A 92 -8.25 -9.43 -2.88
C ILE A 92 -7.43 -10.64 -2.44
N ASN A 93 -6.11 -10.63 -2.69
CA ASN A 93 -5.21 -11.69 -2.25
C ASN A 93 -5.23 -11.87 -0.73
N GLU A 94 -5.21 -10.75 0.02
CA GLU A 94 -5.23 -10.73 1.49
C GLU A 94 -6.54 -11.32 2.06
N ILE A 95 -7.68 -11.01 1.46
CA ILE A 95 -8.99 -11.55 1.86
C ILE A 95 -9.08 -13.06 1.55
N LYS A 96 -8.51 -13.49 0.41
CA LYS A 96 -8.53 -14.90 0.00
C LYS A 96 -7.47 -15.76 0.71
N GLY A 97 -6.51 -15.15 1.40
CA GLY A 97 -5.38 -15.87 2.01
C GLY A 97 -4.36 -16.36 0.98
N GLY A 98 -4.27 -15.69 -0.16
CA GLY A 98 -3.46 -16.09 -1.31
C GLY A 98 -4.31 -16.32 -2.58
N ASP A 99 -3.92 -15.70 -3.68
CA ASP A 99 -4.57 -15.83 -4.98
C ASP A 99 -3.55 -15.68 -6.12
N GLU A 100 -3.31 -16.77 -6.87
CA GLU A 100 -2.38 -16.79 -8.00
C GLU A 100 -2.79 -15.83 -9.13
N GLU A 101 -4.09 -15.62 -9.35
CA GLU A 101 -4.58 -14.65 -10.33
C GLU A 101 -4.14 -13.24 -9.93
N MET A 102 -4.29 -12.89 -8.64
CA MET A 102 -3.92 -11.56 -8.14
C MET A 102 -2.41 -11.33 -8.14
N LYS A 103 -1.63 -12.37 -7.81
CA LYS A 103 -0.16 -12.32 -7.91
C LYS A 103 0.28 -12.08 -9.36
N ASN A 104 -0.32 -12.78 -10.32
CA ASN A 104 -0.01 -12.61 -11.74
C ASN A 104 -0.39 -11.21 -12.26
N ILE A 105 -1.56 -10.69 -11.88
CA ILE A 105 -1.96 -9.33 -12.21
C ILE A 105 -0.95 -8.32 -11.67
N ALA A 106 -0.60 -8.44 -10.40
CA ALA A 106 0.35 -7.52 -9.77
C ALA A 106 1.74 -7.60 -10.40
N LEU A 107 2.23 -8.81 -10.70
CA LEU A 107 3.51 -9.04 -11.35
C LEU A 107 3.57 -8.38 -12.74
N ASN A 108 2.49 -8.52 -13.52
CA ASN A 108 2.39 -7.93 -14.86
C ASN A 108 2.31 -6.41 -14.83
N GLU A 109 1.53 -5.85 -13.90
CA GLU A 109 1.36 -4.41 -13.77
C GLU A 109 2.57 -3.71 -13.14
N PHE A 110 3.39 -4.43 -12.36
CA PHE A 110 4.59 -3.87 -11.74
C PHE A 110 5.55 -3.24 -12.78
N GLU A 111 5.71 -3.88 -13.93
CA GLU A 111 6.54 -3.36 -15.02
C GLU A 111 6.04 -2.01 -15.56
N ASN A 112 4.76 -1.69 -15.38
CA ASN A 112 4.14 -0.44 -15.87
C ASN A 112 4.25 0.72 -14.86
N VAL A 113 4.74 0.48 -13.63
CA VAL A 113 4.89 1.52 -12.60
C VAL A 113 6.25 2.22 -12.76
N LYS A 114 6.26 3.40 -13.39
CA LYS A 114 7.50 4.13 -13.72
C LYS A 114 7.79 5.37 -12.86
N GLU A 115 6.74 6.02 -12.34
CA GLU A 115 6.91 7.22 -11.51
C GLU A 115 7.52 6.84 -10.16
N LYS A 116 8.54 7.59 -9.72
CA LYS A 116 9.40 7.25 -8.58
C LYS A 116 8.62 7.05 -7.28
N TYR A 117 7.78 8.01 -6.89
CA TYR A 117 7.10 7.95 -5.60
C TYR A 117 6.01 6.88 -5.57
N THR A 118 5.36 6.69 -6.72
CA THR A 118 4.39 5.62 -6.96
C THR A 118 5.06 4.25 -6.90
N LEU A 119 6.24 4.10 -7.52
CA LEU A 119 7.03 2.87 -7.44
C LEU A 119 7.39 2.55 -5.99
N ILE A 120 7.87 3.55 -5.24
CA ILE A 120 8.22 3.43 -3.83
C ILE A 120 7.02 2.91 -3.01
N SER A 121 5.84 3.52 -3.14
CA SER A 121 4.65 3.08 -2.40
C SER A 121 4.18 1.69 -2.83
N THR A 122 4.41 1.32 -4.08
CA THR A 122 3.96 0.03 -4.65
C THR A 122 4.73 -1.16 -4.06
N PHE A 123 5.99 -0.99 -3.63
CA PHE A 123 6.76 -2.06 -2.99
C PHE A 123 6.07 -2.66 -1.77
N HIS A 124 5.37 -1.84 -0.98
CA HIS A 124 4.61 -2.31 0.18
C HIS A 124 3.53 -3.35 -0.23
N TYR A 125 2.65 -2.97 -1.15
CA TYR A 125 1.57 -3.84 -1.64
C TYR A 125 2.06 -5.07 -2.40
N LEU A 126 3.17 -4.94 -3.15
CA LEU A 126 3.78 -6.08 -3.81
C LEU A 126 4.34 -7.09 -2.80
N SER A 127 4.96 -6.61 -1.72
CA SER A 127 5.55 -7.49 -0.71
C SER A 127 4.51 -8.32 0.05
N SER A 128 3.30 -7.78 0.28
CA SER A 128 2.22 -8.48 0.99
C SER A 128 1.64 -9.66 0.19
N LEU A 129 1.79 -9.68 -1.13
CA LEU A 129 1.36 -10.80 -1.99
C LEU A 129 2.15 -12.10 -1.74
N ASN A 130 3.30 -12.02 -1.08
CA ASN A 130 4.15 -13.16 -0.72
C ASN A 130 4.52 -14.09 -1.89
N SER A 131 4.66 -13.56 -3.11
CA SER A 131 5.13 -14.30 -4.29
C SER A 131 6.66 -14.26 -4.38
N PRO A 132 7.34 -15.41 -4.57
CA PRO A 132 8.79 -15.45 -4.84
C PRO A 132 9.20 -14.62 -6.07
N GLU A 133 8.42 -14.67 -7.14
CA GLU A 133 8.67 -13.95 -8.40
C GLU A 133 8.59 -12.44 -8.20
N ILE A 134 7.58 -11.97 -7.47
CA ILE A 134 7.45 -10.55 -7.11
C ILE A 134 8.63 -10.12 -6.25
N LYS A 135 9.01 -10.91 -5.24
CA LYS A 135 10.17 -10.62 -4.39
C LYS A 135 11.46 -10.51 -5.22
N GLU A 136 11.64 -11.38 -6.20
CA GLU A 136 12.80 -11.35 -7.09
C GLU A 136 12.81 -10.09 -7.96
N LYS A 137 11.65 -9.66 -8.48
CA LYS A 137 11.57 -8.37 -9.18
C LYS A 137 11.90 -7.20 -8.27
N ILE A 138 11.40 -7.16 -7.04
CA ILE A 138 11.75 -6.10 -6.06
C ILE A 138 13.27 -6.11 -5.78
N ARG A 139 13.90 -7.30 -5.74
CA ARG A 139 15.34 -7.41 -5.49
C ARG A 139 16.20 -6.65 -6.49
N THR A 140 15.74 -6.49 -7.73
CA THR A 140 16.46 -5.70 -8.75
C THR A 140 16.65 -4.23 -8.36
N TYR A 141 15.87 -3.72 -7.40
CA TYR A 141 15.91 -2.33 -6.94
C TYR A 141 16.73 -2.12 -5.65
N ILE A 142 17.21 -3.16 -4.95
CA ILE A 142 17.85 -2.98 -3.62
C ILE A 142 19.18 -2.21 -3.65
N ASN A 143 19.79 -2.08 -4.83
CA ASN A 143 21.03 -1.33 -5.05
C ASN A 143 20.81 -0.18 -6.06
N HIS A 144 19.57 0.28 -6.21
CA HIS A 144 19.23 1.37 -7.12
C HIS A 144 19.99 2.66 -6.75
N LYS A 145 20.41 3.43 -7.75
CA LYS A 145 21.19 4.69 -7.57
C LYS A 145 20.46 5.75 -6.74
N ASP A 146 19.14 5.71 -6.77
CA ASP A 146 18.28 6.56 -5.96
C ASP A 146 18.07 5.92 -4.58
N TYR A 147 18.53 6.63 -3.54
CA TYR A 147 18.47 6.18 -2.16
C TYR A 147 17.07 5.75 -1.73
N LEU A 148 16.02 6.52 -2.08
CA LEU A 148 14.67 6.23 -1.63
C LEU A 148 14.12 4.95 -2.27
N ILE A 149 14.44 4.70 -3.54
CA ILE A 149 14.05 3.46 -4.22
C ILE A 149 14.75 2.26 -3.57
N ALA A 150 16.07 2.33 -3.37
CA ALA A 150 16.84 1.25 -2.75
C ALA A 150 16.39 0.98 -1.30
N TYR A 151 16.16 2.04 -0.52
CA TYR A 151 15.72 1.94 0.86
C TYR A 151 14.36 1.25 0.99
N ASN A 152 13.38 1.65 0.18
CA ASN A 152 12.03 1.09 0.24
C ASN A 152 11.99 -0.35 -0.29
N ALA A 153 12.75 -0.67 -1.35
CA ALA A 153 12.87 -2.04 -1.85
C ALA A 153 13.51 -2.99 -0.82
N ARG A 154 14.52 -2.53 -0.07
CA ARG A 154 15.13 -3.30 1.03
C ARG A 154 14.14 -3.50 2.18
N THR A 155 13.48 -2.42 2.60
CA THR A 155 12.51 -2.45 3.70
C THR A 155 11.34 -3.39 3.39
N SER A 156 10.79 -3.35 2.18
CA SER A 156 9.71 -4.25 1.76
C SER A 156 10.13 -5.72 1.70
N LEU A 157 11.43 -6.02 1.63
CA LEU A 157 11.98 -7.37 1.68
C LEU A 157 12.50 -7.76 3.07
N GLY A 158 12.38 -6.88 4.07
CA GLY A 158 12.93 -7.11 5.41
C GLY A 158 14.47 -7.13 5.45
N ILE A 159 15.15 -6.50 4.48
CA ILE A 159 16.60 -6.41 4.41
C ILE A 159 17.08 -5.20 5.22
N ASP A 160 18.14 -5.39 6.03
CA ASP A 160 18.75 -4.30 6.81
C ASP A 160 19.22 -3.14 5.90
N THR A 161 19.00 -1.91 6.37
CA THR A 161 19.28 -0.68 5.63
C THR A 161 20.42 0.14 6.23
N LYS A 162 21.04 -0.32 7.34
CA LYS A 162 22.10 0.42 8.04
C LYS A 162 23.27 0.82 7.14
N ASP A 163 23.75 -0.08 6.29
CA ASP A 163 24.85 0.18 5.36
C ASP A 163 24.47 1.24 4.31
N LEU A 164 23.25 1.17 3.77
CA LEU A 164 22.72 2.13 2.81
C LEU A 164 22.62 3.52 3.42
N ILE A 165 22.07 3.62 4.64
CA ILE A 165 21.96 4.87 5.39
C ILE A 165 23.36 5.46 5.65
N ALA A 166 24.34 4.64 6.04
CA ALA A 166 25.70 5.09 6.29
C ALA A 166 26.34 5.67 5.02
N ARG A 167 26.25 4.97 3.88
CA ARG A 167 26.78 5.43 2.58
C ARG A 167 26.14 6.74 2.12
N GLU A 168 24.82 6.87 2.26
CA GLU A 168 24.11 8.10 1.87
C GLU A 168 24.53 9.28 2.75
N ARG A 169 24.68 9.08 4.07
CA ARG A 169 25.18 10.11 4.99
C ARG A 169 26.60 10.57 4.64
N GLU A 170 27.49 9.66 4.27
CA GLU A 170 28.84 10.02 3.80
C GLU A 170 28.81 10.81 2.50
N ARG A 171 27.95 10.41 1.55
CA ARG A 171 27.76 11.13 0.28
C ARG A 171 27.31 12.57 0.51
N GLU A 172 26.33 12.78 1.38
CA GLU A 172 25.82 14.12 1.71
C GLU A 172 26.86 14.98 2.46
N LYS A 173 27.62 14.38 3.39
CA LYS A 173 28.76 15.07 4.02
C LYS A 173 29.79 15.53 2.99
N ASN A 174 30.13 14.69 2.02
CA ASN A 174 31.09 15.04 0.98
C ASN A 174 30.56 16.15 0.08
N LYS A 175 29.29 16.10 -0.36
CA LYS A 175 28.67 17.20 -1.12
C LYS A 175 28.75 18.52 -0.36
N SER A 176 28.42 18.52 0.94
CA SER A 176 28.49 19.71 1.78
C SER A 176 29.91 20.31 1.85
N LYS A 177 30.94 19.45 1.97
CA LYS A 177 32.35 19.89 1.90
C LYS A 177 32.70 20.52 0.56
N TRP A 178 32.29 19.92 -0.56
CA TRP A 178 32.51 20.49 -1.89
C TRP A 178 31.93 21.90 -2.00
N TRP A 179 30.69 22.14 -1.53
CA TRP A 179 30.08 23.48 -1.53
C TRP A 179 30.86 24.52 -0.72
N GLN A 180 31.58 24.10 0.33
CA GLN A 180 32.42 25.02 1.12
C GLN A 180 33.69 25.43 0.38
N PHE A 181 34.26 24.57 -0.48
CA PHE A 181 35.42 24.90 -1.31
C PHE A 181 35.12 25.96 -2.38
N TRP A 182 33.88 26.07 -2.88
CA TRP A 182 33.49 27.07 -3.89
C TRP A 182 33.12 28.45 -3.31
N LYS A 183 33.17 28.62 -1.99
CA LYS A 183 32.90 29.91 -1.31
C LYS A 183 34.17 30.73 -1.05
N HIS A 184 35.33 30.22 -1.44
CA HIS A 184 36.63 30.88 -1.37
C HIS A 184 37.17 31.11 -2.78
#